data_AF-A0A9X0CBR4-F1
#
_entry.id   AF-A0A9X0CBR4-F1
#
_cell.length_a   1.000
_cell.length_b   1.000
_cell.length_c   1.000
_cell.angle_alpha   90.00
_cell.angle_beta   90.00
_cell.angle_gamma   90.00
#
_symmetry.space_group_name_H-M   'P 1'
#
loop_
_entity.id
_entity.type
_entity.pdbx_description
1 polymer ?
#
loop_
_entity_poly.entity_id
_entity_poly.type
_entity_poly.pdbx_seq_one_letter_code
_entity_poly.pdbx_strand_id
1 'polypeptide(L)'
;MIPPSLSCRACSSACSSLQAIVRDGVYSISTNPNTYTSSLFKPQHVRFSSHTTRVRLDTRLNLNLTRQPSRRAFYATPTTNFEKPSKLSYRVAVSSSGKGRRFHPIKNAYNFDPTGGALGVSKDKNSVSRRRNRPDSGEDAFFVSRIGDRISDHQDTNAEAVAFGVADGVGGWTESRVDPADFSHGLCNYMAHTAQTWHEPAERLRPKHLLQAGYDQVVADSTIRAGGSTASVGVALPDGRVELANLGDSGSVLLRKAAVHHYSVPQTHGFNTPFQLSVIPPRMRAQASVFGGAFLEDFPRDASVTNVQMQHGDVLIIATDGVFDNLNNQDILKLVTSRMVMTGAWTATESGVGVSENLRALAAPGGLVDALPTPTGSPLSKDPANTESGPEDGVTLQSVLAATIAGEAKIASVDYRRDGPFAKEAQRYYPGDYYRGGKVDDICVVVVIAVDDSVSADIA
;
A
#
# COMPACT_ATOMS: atom_id res chain seq x y z
N MET A 1 49.30 -0.74 -33.58
CA MET A 1 50.13 -0.76 -32.36
C MET A 1 49.25 -1.20 -31.19
N ILE A 2 49.37 -2.49 -30.87
CA ILE A 2 49.14 -3.14 -29.55
C ILE A 2 50.54 -3.09 -28.85
N PRO A 3 50.81 -3.11 -27.51
CA PRO A 3 50.12 -3.69 -26.31
C PRO A 3 50.22 -2.75 -25.04
N PRO A 4 50.12 -3.19 -23.74
CA PRO A 4 49.81 -4.52 -23.18
C PRO A 4 48.70 -4.62 -22.13
N SER A 5 48.18 -5.84 -22.07
CA SER A 5 47.49 -6.50 -20.97
C SER A 5 48.33 -6.64 -19.70
N LEU A 6 47.70 -6.50 -18.53
CA LEU A 6 48.19 -7.06 -17.26
C LEU A 6 47.05 -7.69 -16.44
N SER A 7 47.43 -8.79 -15.79
CA SER A 7 46.63 -9.88 -15.26
C SER A 7 45.90 -9.60 -13.93
N CYS A 8 44.79 -10.31 -13.77
CA CYS A 8 43.98 -10.54 -12.56
C CYS A 8 44.77 -10.72 -11.25
N ARG A 9 44.22 -10.14 -10.17
CA ARG A 9 44.07 -10.80 -8.86
C ARG A 9 42.75 -10.39 -8.21
N ALA A 10 41.98 -11.41 -7.84
CA ALA A 10 40.74 -11.34 -7.10
C ALA A 10 40.95 -10.81 -5.67
N CYS A 11 40.01 -10.00 -5.19
CA CYS A 11 39.61 -9.88 -3.79
C CYS A 11 38.19 -9.30 -3.76
N SER A 12 37.22 -10.18 -3.63
CA SER A 12 35.81 -9.89 -3.33
C SER A 12 35.66 -9.33 -1.92
N SER A 13 34.91 -8.24 -1.77
CA SER A 13 34.47 -7.70 -0.49
C SER A 13 33.06 -7.12 -0.64
N ALA A 14 32.23 -7.36 0.38
CA ALA A 14 30.88 -6.85 0.60
C ALA A 14 29.70 -7.58 -0.07
N CYS A 15 29.57 -8.89 0.21
CA CYS A 15 28.27 -9.50 0.49
C CYS A 15 28.18 -9.68 2.01
N SER A 16 27.56 -8.73 2.73
CA SER A 16 27.30 -8.86 4.16
C SER A 16 26.16 -7.93 4.56
N SER A 17 24.93 -8.45 4.45
CA SER A 17 23.79 -8.20 5.34
C SER A 17 22.56 -8.75 4.63
N LEU A 18 22.29 -10.04 4.85
CA LEU A 18 20.97 -10.71 4.66
C LEU A 18 21.02 -12.24 4.94
N GLN A 19 22.14 -12.78 5.46
CA GLN A 19 22.24 -14.19 5.88
C GLN A 19 22.34 -14.41 7.40
N ALA A 20 22.15 -13.37 8.22
CA ALA A 20 22.03 -13.57 9.67
C ALA A 20 20.57 -13.80 10.05
N ILE A 21 20.06 -15.00 9.76
CA ILE A 21 19.02 -15.77 10.47
C ILE A 21 18.78 -17.06 9.64
N VAL A 22 19.16 -18.19 10.23
CA VAL A 22 18.95 -19.59 9.78
C VAL A 22 19.96 -20.18 8.77
N ARG A 23 21.08 -20.75 9.27
CA ARG A 23 21.38 -22.20 9.21
C ARG A 23 22.75 -22.56 9.82
N ASP A 24 22.71 -23.37 10.88
CA ASP A 24 23.58 -24.52 11.22
C ASP A 24 23.43 -24.77 12.74
N GLY A 25 22.97 -25.90 13.29
CA GLY A 25 22.43 -27.19 12.84
C GLY A 25 21.57 -27.74 14.02
N VAL A 26 20.96 -28.92 14.08
CA VAL A 26 21.08 -30.20 13.36
C VAL A 26 19.76 -30.96 13.60
N TYR A 27 19.20 -31.58 12.56
CA TYR A 27 18.85 -33.01 12.59
C TYR A 27 19.00 -33.57 11.17
N SER A 28 20.03 -34.39 11.02
CA SER A 28 20.27 -35.27 9.89
C SER A 28 19.19 -36.35 9.80
N ILE A 29 18.60 -36.54 8.63
CA ILE A 29 18.18 -37.88 8.18
C ILE A 29 18.74 -38.11 6.78
N SER A 30 19.53 -39.18 6.73
CA SER A 30 20.21 -39.84 5.62
C SER A 30 19.48 -39.81 4.26
N THR A 31 20.15 -39.31 3.23
CA THR A 31 19.81 -39.56 1.82
C THR A 31 20.59 -40.78 1.33
N ASN A 32 19.88 -41.86 1.03
CA ASN A 32 20.42 -42.98 0.24
C ASN A 32 19.87 -42.84 -1.19
N PRO A 33 20.71 -42.80 -2.24
CA PRO A 33 20.26 -42.63 -3.61
C PRO A 33 20.09 -43.99 -4.27
N ASN A 34 18.85 -44.43 -4.48
CA ASN A 34 18.48 -45.38 -5.55
C ASN A 34 16.97 -45.65 -5.49
N THR A 35 16.19 -44.90 -6.29
CA THR A 35 15.09 -45.45 -7.10
C THR A 35 14.53 -44.35 -7.99
N TYR A 36 14.89 -44.42 -9.26
CA TYR A 36 14.13 -43.80 -10.33
C TYR A 36 12.73 -44.41 -10.38
N THR A 37 11.68 -43.59 -10.31
CA THR A 37 10.45 -43.83 -11.09
C THR A 37 9.85 -42.48 -11.51
N SER A 38 9.77 -42.32 -12.83
CA SER A 38 9.11 -41.23 -13.52
C SER A 38 7.66 -41.60 -13.81
N SER A 39 6.68 -40.85 -13.31
CA SER A 39 5.41 -40.58 -14.02
C SER A 39 4.49 -39.75 -13.15
N LEU A 40 4.02 -38.60 -13.65
CA LEU A 40 2.60 -38.21 -13.67
C LEU A 40 2.49 -36.75 -14.13
N PHE A 41 2.68 -36.48 -15.41
CA PHE A 41 2.01 -35.39 -16.13
C PHE A 41 2.04 -35.74 -17.63
N LYS A 42 0.96 -36.33 -18.14
CA LYS A 42 0.67 -36.38 -19.58
C LYS A 42 -0.37 -35.31 -19.88
N PRO A 43 -0.13 -34.40 -20.83
CA PRO A 43 -1.16 -33.51 -21.36
C PRO A 43 -2.01 -34.27 -22.38
N GLN A 44 -3.33 -34.30 -22.20
CA GLN A 44 -4.26 -34.80 -23.22
C GLN A 44 -4.69 -33.65 -24.14
N HIS A 45 -4.39 -33.82 -25.44
CA HIS A 45 -4.94 -33.03 -26.53
C HIS A 45 -6.45 -33.28 -26.68
N VAL A 46 -7.25 -32.23 -26.66
CA VAL A 46 -8.67 -32.28 -27.07
C VAL A 46 -8.76 -31.94 -28.57
N ARG A 47 -9.24 -32.89 -29.38
CA ARG A 47 -9.62 -32.68 -30.78
C ARG A 47 -11.09 -32.26 -30.85
N PHE A 48 -11.38 -31.17 -31.57
CA PHE A 48 -12.73 -30.82 -31.99
C PHE A 48 -13.16 -31.75 -33.15
N SER A 49 -14.36 -32.33 -33.04
CA SER A 49 -15.05 -32.97 -34.15
C SER A 49 -16.41 -32.33 -34.33
N SER A 50 -16.67 -31.85 -35.54
CA SER A 50 -17.93 -31.27 -35.99
C SER A 50 -18.82 -32.37 -36.57
N HIS A 51 -19.98 -32.60 -35.97
CA HIS A 51 -21.05 -33.36 -36.62
C HIS A 51 -22.36 -32.57 -36.60
N THR A 52 -22.79 -32.25 -37.81
CA THR A 52 -24.08 -31.69 -38.18
C THR A 52 -25.05 -32.83 -38.44
N THR A 53 -26.21 -32.81 -37.79
CA THR A 53 -27.33 -33.65 -38.21
C THR A 53 -28.64 -32.90 -38.06
N ARG A 54 -29.25 -32.60 -39.21
CA ARG A 54 -30.61 -32.09 -39.37
C ARG A 54 -31.61 -33.19 -39.02
N VAL A 55 -32.67 -32.86 -38.27
CA VAL A 55 -33.92 -33.63 -38.28
C VAL A 55 -35.12 -32.68 -38.36
N ARG A 56 -36.05 -33.05 -39.23
CA ARG A 56 -37.26 -32.35 -39.68
C ARG A 56 -38.38 -32.34 -38.63
N LEU A 57 -39.25 -31.34 -38.80
CA LEU A 57 -40.53 -31.11 -38.13
C LEU A 57 -41.68 -31.92 -38.77
N ASP A 58 -42.80 -31.97 -38.04
CA ASP A 58 -44.19 -32.44 -38.33
C ASP A 58 -44.55 -33.70 -37.51
N THR A 59 -45.67 -33.81 -36.77
CA THR A 59 -47.01 -33.27 -37.02
C THR A 59 -47.89 -33.31 -35.74
N ARG A 60 -48.72 -32.28 -35.58
CA ARG A 60 -50.06 -32.14 -34.94
C ARG A 60 -50.65 -33.27 -34.06
N LEU A 61 -51.21 -32.91 -32.90
CA LEU A 61 -52.68 -32.70 -32.70
C LEU A 61 -53.04 -32.35 -31.23
N ASN A 62 -53.81 -31.27 -31.07
CA ASN A 62 -55.00 -31.02 -30.21
C ASN A 62 -55.03 -31.52 -28.73
N LEU A 63 -55.59 -30.83 -27.74
CA LEU A 63 -56.34 -29.56 -27.59
C LEU A 63 -56.52 -29.33 -26.06
N ASN A 64 -56.88 -28.09 -25.72
CA ASN A 64 -57.65 -27.65 -24.55
C ASN A 64 -56.96 -27.31 -23.20
N LEU A 65 -56.91 -25.99 -23.00
CA LEU A 65 -57.47 -25.24 -21.86
C LEU A 65 -57.00 -25.63 -20.45
N THR A 66 -56.16 -24.78 -19.86
CA THR A 66 -56.60 -23.81 -18.84
C THR A 66 -55.42 -22.97 -18.35
N ARG A 67 -55.66 -21.67 -18.24
CA ARG A 67 -54.73 -20.67 -17.76
C ARG A 67 -54.76 -20.71 -16.23
N GLN A 68 -53.70 -21.22 -15.59
CA GLN A 68 -53.43 -20.98 -14.17
C GLN A 68 -52.00 -20.45 -13.99
N PRO A 69 -51.79 -19.38 -13.20
CA PRO A 69 -50.47 -18.83 -12.97
C PRO A 69 -49.67 -19.79 -12.09
N SER A 70 -48.49 -20.22 -12.56
CA SER A 70 -47.57 -20.98 -11.70
C SER A 70 -47.12 -20.08 -10.56
N ARG A 71 -47.62 -20.33 -9.35
CA ARG A 71 -47.02 -19.82 -8.12
C ARG A 71 -45.63 -20.45 -7.99
N ARG A 72 -44.58 -19.73 -8.41
CA ARG A 72 -43.23 -20.02 -7.90
C ARG A 72 -43.26 -19.67 -6.41
N ALA A 73 -43.14 -20.68 -5.57
CA ALA A 73 -42.81 -20.48 -4.17
C ALA A 73 -41.43 -19.82 -4.11
N PHE A 74 -41.40 -18.55 -3.73
CA PHE A 74 -40.17 -17.90 -3.27
C PHE A 74 -39.85 -18.56 -1.92
N TYR A 75 -38.82 -19.41 -1.91
CA TYR A 75 -38.21 -19.81 -0.65
C TYR A 75 -37.41 -18.60 -0.17
N ALA A 76 -38.01 -17.82 0.72
CA ALA A 76 -37.28 -16.89 1.55
C ALA A 76 -36.38 -17.74 2.46
N THR A 77 -35.06 -17.53 2.36
CA THR A 77 -34.12 -18.00 3.37
C THR A 77 -34.58 -17.48 4.74
N PRO A 78 -34.50 -18.29 5.81
CA PRO A 78 -34.84 -17.82 7.15
C PRO A 78 -33.91 -16.66 7.50
N THR A 79 -34.46 -15.54 7.92
CA THR A 79 -33.74 -14.45 8.58
C THR A 79 -33.16 -14.98 9.88
N THR A 80 -31.98 -15.58 9.81
CA THR A 80 -31.18 -15.93 10.98
C THR A 80 -30.40 -14.70 11.40
N ASN A 81 -30.74 -14.21 12.59
CA ASN A 81 -30.03 -13.25 13.43
C ASN A 81 -29.66 -11.91 12.77
N PHE A 82 -30.23 -10.82 13.30
CA PHE A 82 -29.55 -9.52 13.28
C PHE A 82 -28.27 -9.66 14.11
N GLU A 83 -27.24 -10.30 13.55
CA GLU A 83 -25.88 -10.12 14.02
C GLU A 83 -25.58 -8.63 13.88
N LYS A 84 -25.18 -8.02 14.99
CA LYS A 84 -24.74 -6.63 15.01
C LYS A 84 -23.65 -6.50 13.91
N PRO A 85 -23.73 -5.53 13.00
CA PRO A 85 -22.73 -5.41 11.93
C PRO A 85 -21.34 -5.38 12.55
N SER A 86 -20.43 -6.21 12.04
CA SER A 86 -19.07 -6.29 12.53
C SER A 86 -18.43 -4.91 12.48
N LYS A 87 -17.85 -4.52 13.61
CA LYS A 87 -17.20 -3.22 13.77
C LYS A 87 -15.71 -3.42 13.54
N LEU A 88 -15.23 -2.95 12.39
CA LEU A 88 -13.83 -3.02 12.02
C LEU A 88 -13.07 -1.82 12.59
N SER A 89 -11.92 -2.11 13.18
CA SER A 89 -10.90 -1.11 13.45
C SER A 89 -9.67 -1.35 12.57
N TYR A 90 -8.96 -0.25 12.30
CA TYR A 90 -7.85 -0.24 11.35
C TYR A 90 -6.52 -0.10 12.08
N ARG A 91 -5.62 -1.06 11.86
CA ARG A 91 -4.23 -1.01 12.35
C ARG A 91 -3.37 -0.48 11.23
N VAL A 92 -2.83 0.72 11.40
CA VAL A 92 -2.14 1.46 10.34
C VAL A 92 -0.68 1.69 10.71
N ALA A 93 0.22 1.44 9.76
CA ALA A 93 1.60 1.88 9.85
C ALA A 93 2.09 2.37 8.49
N VAL A 94 3.13 3.18 8.53
CA VAL A 94 3.78 3.75 7.36
C VAL A 94 5.24 3.37 7.35
N SER A 95 5.82 3.12 6.19
CA SER A 95 7.27 3.08 6.03
C SER A 95 7.71 3.96 4.88
N SER A 96 8.80 4.71 5.08
CA SER A 96 9.31 5.62 4.05
C SER A 96 10.83 5.75 4.08
N SER A 97 11.43 6.06 2.93
CA SER A 97 12.86 6.38 2.83
C SER A 97 13.16 7.20 1.59
N GLY A 98 13.74 8.38 1.79
CA GLY A 98 14.11 9.26 0.69
C GLY A 98 15.17 8.67 -0.26
N LYS A 99 15.23 9.15 -1.49
CA LYS A 99 16.20 8.78 -2.52
C LYS A 99 17.62 9.06 -2.01
N GLY A 100 18.51 8.07 -2.21
CA GLY A 100 19.87 8.10 -1.69
C GLY A 100 20.03 7.89 -0.18
N ARG A 101 18.95 7.72 0.60
CA ARG A 101 19.02 7.36 2.03
C ARG A 101 19.13 5.85 2.20
N ARG A 102 19.83 5.42 3.25
CA ARG A 102 19.90 4.00 3.63
C ARG A 102 18.63 3.61 4.38
N PHE A 103 17.97 2.55 3.92
CA PHE A 103 16.79 2.02 4.58
C PHE A 103 17.13 1.23 5.86
N HIS A 104 16.42 1.53 6.95
CA HIS A 104 16.49 0.83 8.22
C HIS A 104 15.07 0.44 8.68
N PRO A 105 14.69 -0.85 8.65
CA PRO A 105 13.31 -1.29 8.87
C PRO A 105 12.62 -0.73 10.12
N ILE A 106 13.33 -0.68 11.25
CA ILE A 106 12.78 -0.18 12.53
C ILE A 106 12.70 1.36 12.56
N LYS A 107 13.70 2.05 12.00
CA LYS A 107 13.78 3.52 12.04
C LYS A 107 12.91 4.20 10.98
N ASN A 108 12.68 3.51 9.88
CA ASN A 108 11.89 3.96 8.74
C ASN A 108 10.46 3.43 8.79
N ALA A 109 9.98 2.94 9.92
CA ALA A 109 8.60 2.50 10.13
C ALA A 109 7.95 3.31 11.26
N TYR A 110 6.70 3.72 11.02
CA TYR A 110 5.95 4.61 11.89
C TYR A 110 4.58 4.02 12.15
N ASN A 111 4.26 3.72 13.40
CA ASN A 111 2.92 3.25 13.78
C ASN A 111 1.98 4.43 13.96
N PHE A 112 0.76 4.30 13.46
CA PHE A 112 -0.31 5.22 13.80
C PHE A 112 -0.92 4.82 15.15
N ASP A 113 -0.85 5.74 16.12
CA ASP A 113 -1.60 5.66 17.36
C ASP A 113 -2.86 6.52 17.24
N PRO A 114 -4.05 5.89 17.19
CA PRO A 114 -5.31 6.63 17.10
C PRO A 114 -5.52 7.58 18.29
N THR A 115 -4.95 7.32 19.47
CA THR A 115 -5.09 8.20 20.64
C THR A 115 -4.26 9.48 20.55
N GLY A 116 -3.25 9.48 19.68
CA GLY A 116 -2.38 10.61 19.41
C GLY A 116 -2.90 11.56 18.32
N GLY A 117 -1.99 12.38 17.80
CA GLY A 117 -2.26 13.23 16.64
C GLY A 117 -2.13 12.48 15.31
N ALA A 118 -2.39 13.18 14.21
CA ALA A 118 -2.09 12.64 12.89
C ALA A 118 -0.60 12.33 12.74
N LEU A 119 -0.33 11.21 12.09
CA LEU A 119 1.00 10.74 11.75
C LEU A 119 1.46 11.36 10.41
N GLY A 120 2.76 11.59 10.26
CA GLY A 120 3.37 12.08 9.01
C GLY A 120 3.30 13.60 8.78
N VAL A 121 2.67 14.33 9.69
CA VAL A 121 2.37 15.75 9.55
C VAL A 121 2.96 16.60 10.69
N SER A 122 3.30 17.85 10.39
CA SER A 122 3.83 18.80 11.38
C SER A 122 2.74 19.78 11.83
N LYS A 123 2.66 20.02 13.14
CA LYS A 123 1.78 21.05 13.74
C LYS A 123 2.42 22.45 13.78
N ASP A 124 3.68 22.57 13.36
CA ASP A 124 4.42 23.82 13.46
C ASP A 124 3.90 24.84 12.46
N LYS A 125 3.59 26.06 12.91
CA LYS A 125 3.20 27.16 11.99
C LYS A 125 4.39 27.74 11.23
N ASN A 126 5.60 27.55 11.75
CA ASN A 126 6.84 28.04 11.13
C ASN A 126 7.28 27.08 10.01
N SER A 127 7.38 27.58 8.78
CA SER A 127 7.77 26.78 7.61
C SER A 127 9.16 26.15 7.74
N VAL A 128 10.12 26.82 8.37
CA VAL A 128 11.48 26.28 8.58
C VAL A 128 11.44 25.09 9.54
N SER A 129 10.69 25.20 10.65
CA SER A 129 10.49 24.10 11.58
C SER A 129 9.76 22.93 10.92
N ARG A 130 8.70 23.21 10.13
CA ARG A 130 7.98 22.18 9.35
C ARG A 130 8.93 21.37 8.47
N ARG A 131 9.77 22.05 7.69
CA ARG A 131 10.75 21.40 6.79
C ARG A 131 11.74 20.52 7.55
N ARG A 132 12.27 21.02 8.67
CA ARG A 132 13.24 20.27 9.49
C ARG A 132 12.64 19.02 10.13
N ASN A 133 11.35 19.06 10.45
CA ASN A 133 10.64 18.01 11.16
C ASN A 133 9.90 17.02 10.23
N ARG A 134 10.17 17.06 8.92
CA ARG A 134 9.62 16.09 7.96
C ARG A 134 10.09 14.66 8.29
N PRO A 135 9.24 13.65 8.07
CA PRO A 135 9.68 12.25 8.03
C PRO A 135 10.85 12.05 7.06
N ASP A 136 11.61 10.96 7.23
CA ASP A 136 12.64 10.55 6.27
C ASP A 136 11.98 9.92 5.04
N SER A 137 11.26 10.75 4.27
CA SER A 137 10.51 10.36 3.06
C SER A 137 11.01 11.07 1.80
N GLY A 138 11.94 12.01 1.91
CA GLY A 138 12.47 12.74 0.75
C GLY A 138 11.44 13.75 0.21
N GLU A 139 11.11 13.64 -1.07
CA GLU A 139 10.05 14.43 -1.71
C GLU A 139 8.66 13.79 -1.56
N ASP A 140 8.59 12.52 -1.13
CA ASP A 140 7.34 11.87 -0.72
C ASP A 140 6.84 12.41 0.63
N ALA A 141 5.52 12.36 0.81
CA ALA A 141 4.84 12.65 2.05
C ALA A 141 3.70 11.67 2.29
N PHE A 142 3.25 11.61 3.54
CA PHE A 142 2.12 10.79 3.94
C PHE A 142 1.35 11.43 5.09
N PHE A 143 0.12 10.99 5.28
CA PHE A 143 -0.60 11.23 6.52
C PHE A 143 -1.46 10.04 6.92
N VAL A 144 -1.69 9.90 8.22
CA VAL A 144 -2.74 9.04 8.78
C VAL A 144 -3.39 9.81 9.91
N SER A 145 -4.71 9.89 9.92
CA SER A 145 -5.47 10.65 10.90
C SER A 145 -6.80 9.99 11.24
N ARG A 146 -7.24 10.16 12.49
CA ARG A 146 -8.66 10.03 12.83
C ARG A 146 -9.49 11.09 12.11
N ILE A 147 -10.78 10.82 12.00
CA ILE A 147 -11.76 11.76 11.46
C ILE A 147 -12.55 12.38 12.62
N GLY A 148 -12.53 13.71 12.69
CA GLY A 148 -13.14 14.51 13.75
C GLY A 148 -12.40 14.48 15.09
N ASP A 149 -12.85 15.34 16.01
CA ASP A 149 -12.31 15.44 17.37
C ASP A 149 -13.12 14.59 18.37
N ARG A 150 -12.46 14.12 19.42
CA ARG A 150 -13.04 13.35 20.54
C ARG A 150 -14.11 14.11 21.32
N ILE A 151 -14.28 15.41 21.11
CA ILE A 151 -15.25 16.25 21.83
C ILE A 151 -16.55 16.42 21.02
N SER A 152 -16.63 15.89 19.79
CA SER A 152 -17.82 16.05 18.94
C SER A 152 -18.99 15.16 19.38
N ASP A 153 -20.23 15.65 19.16
CA ASP A 153 -21.50 14.94 19.43
C ASP A 153 -21.68 13.65 18.61
N HIS A 154 -20.74 13.33 17.72
CA HIS A 154 -20.73 12.16 16.82
C HIS A 154 -19.63 11.13 17.18
N GLN A 155 -19.22 11.09 18.45
CA GLN A 155 -18.09 10.27 18.91
C GLN A 155 -18.24 8.78 18.58
N ASP A 156 -19.45 8.22 18.65
CA ASP A 156 -19.69 6.79 18.40
C ASP A 156 -19.51 6.36 16.93
N THR A 157 -19.85 7.23 15.97
CA THR A 157 -19.69 6.95 14.53
C THR A 157 -18.26 7.21 14.05
N ASN A 158 -17.57 8.17 14.68
CA ASN A 158 -16.28 8.65 14.20
C ASN A 158 -15.08 7.98 14.88
N ALA A 159 -15.24 7.35 16.05
CA ALA A 159 -14.14 6.86 16.90
C ALA A 159 -13.14 5.88 16.23
N GLU A 160 -13.54 5.25 15.11
CA GLU A 160 -12.74 4.23 14.41
C GLU A 160 -12.54 4.52 12.92
N ALA A 161 -13.11 5.61 12.41
CA ALA A 161 -12.90 6.01 11.02
C ALA A 161 -11.50 6.65 10.86
N VAL A 162 -10.79 6.27 9.79
CA VAL A 162 -9.41 6.70 9.54
C VAL A 162 -9.31 7.28 8.13
N ALA A 163 -8.71 8.46 8.03
CA ALA A 163 -8.25 9.04 6.78
C ALA A 163 -6.74 8.86 6.64
N PHE A 164 -6.29 8.49 5.45
CA PHE A 164 -4.87 8.22 5.19
C PHE A 164 -4.52 8.54 3.75
N GLY A 165 -3.24 8.74 3.46
CA GLY A 165 -2.80 8.91 2.09
C GLY A 165 -1.31 9.13 1.95
N VAL A 166 -0.86 9.06 0.71
CA VAL A 166 0.49 9.42 0.27
C VAL A 166 0.41 10.52 -0.79
N ALA A 167 1.46 11.32 -0.88
CA ALA A 167 1.66 12.30 -1.92
C ALA A 167 3.13 12.27 -2.34
N ASP A 168 3.40 12.15 -3.63
CA ASP A 168 4.75 12.15 -4.18
C ASP A 168 5.01 13.49 -4.87
N GLY A 169 6.04 14.20 -4.41
CA GLY A 169 6.41 15.52 -4.90
C GLY A 169 7.17 15.43 -6.22
N VAL A 170 6.66 16.05 -7.28
CA VAL A 170 7.24 15.93 -8.63
C VAL A 170 8.63 16.56 -8.69
N GLY A 171 9.65 15.71 -8.81
CA GLY A 171 11.07 16.09 -8.72
C GLY A 171 11.54 17.14 -9.74
N GLY A 172 10.86 17.28 -10.89
CA GLY A 172 11.20 18.25 -11.95
C GLY A 172 11.20 19.71 -11.48
N TRP A 173 10.49 20.02 -10.40
CA TRP A 173 10.48 21.35 -9.79
C TRP A 173 11.84 21.78 -9.22
N THR A 174 12.73 20.83 -8.92
CA THR A 174 14.09 21.09 -8.44
C THR A 174 14.89 21.93 -9.45
N GLU A 175 14.68 21.75 -10.76
CA GLU A 175 15.35 22.54 -11.82
C GLU A 175 14.97 24.03 -11.75
N SER A 176 13.77 24.32 -11.24
CA SER A 176 13.26 25.67 -10.99
C SER A 176 13.61 26.19 -9.59
N ARG A 177 14.48 25.50 -8.84
CA ARG A 177 14.87 25.82 -7.45
C ARG A 177 13.69 25.83 -6.48
N VAL A 178 12.70 24.98 -6.75
CA VAL A 178 11.54 24.75 -5.90
C VAL A 178 11.74 23.40 -5.23
N ASP A 179 11.58 23.34 -3.91
CA ASP A 179 11.65 22.09 -3.14
C ASP A 179 10.34 21.31 -3.35
N PRO A 180 10.33 20.15 -4.05
CA PRO A 180 9.10 19.39 -4.31
C PRO A 180 8.43 18.92 -3.01
N ALA A 181 9.21 18.72 -1.95
CA ALA A 181 8.72 18.33 -0.62
C ALA A 181 7.88 19.43 0.05
N ASP A 182 7.95 20.69 -0.38
CA ASP A 182 7.04 21.74 0.12
C ASP A 182 5.59 21.45 -0.27
N PHE A 183 5.36 21.03 -1.51
CA PHE A 183 4.02 20.75 -2.01
C PHE A 183 3.45 19.48 -1.38
N SER A 184 4.14 18.35 -1.50
CA SER A 184 3.65 17.03 -1.05
C SER A 184 3.37 17.03 0.47
N HIS A 185 4.31 17.50 1.29
CA HIS A 185 4.09 17.60 2.73
C HIS A 185 3.05 18.65 3.09
N GLY A 186 2.98 19.78 2.37
CA GLY A 186 1.92 20.78 2.55
C GLY A 186 0.55 20.15 2.34
N LEU A 187 0.38 19.42 1.24
CA LEU A 187 -0.85 18.73 0.89
C LEU A 187 -1.26 17.72 1.98
N CYS A 188 -0.35 16.84 2.42
CA CYS A 188 -0.61 15.89 3.50
C CYS A 188 -0.97 16.59 4.82
N ASN A 189 -0.27 17.67 5.20
CA ASN A 189 -0.58 18.45 6.40
C ASN A 189 -2.03 18.99 6.36
N TYR A 190 -2.43 19.58 5.23
CA TYR A 190 -3.77 20.17 5.09
C TYR A 190 -4.89 19.13 4.98
N MET A 191 -4.65 18.00 4.32
CA MET A 191 -5.58 16.86 4.32
C MET A 191 -5.78 16.31 5.73
N ALA A 192 -4.70 16.07 6.47
CA ALA A 192 -4.77 15.60 7.85
C ALA A 192 -5.50 16.60 8.77
N HIS A 193 -5.18 17.89 8.63
CA HIS A 193 -5.87 18.94 9.39
C HIS A 193 -7.37 18.94 9.11
N THR A 194 -7.77 18.88 7.84
CA THR A 194 -9.17 18.82 7.42
C THR A 194 -9.89 17.59 7.97
N ALA A 195 -9.23 16.43 7.99
CA ALA A 195 -9.80 15.22 8.59
C ALA A 195 -10.00 15.36 10.10
N GLN A 196 -9.04 15.93 10.82
CA GLN A 196 -9.13 16.14 12.28
C GLN A 196 -10.20 17.13 12.68
N THR A 197 -10.36 18.22 11.92
CA THR A 197 -11.35 19.26 12.20
C THR A 197 -12.70 19.00 11.55
N TRP A 198 -12.92 17.77 11.06
CA TRP A 198 -14.20 17.38 10.50
C TRP A 198 -15.30 17.35 11.58
N HIS A 199 -16.40 18.06 11.35
CA HIS A 199 -17.50 18.22 12.31
C HIS A 199 -18.76 17.43 11.95
N GLU A 200 -18.81 16.87 10.74
CA GLU A 200 -19.93 16.07 10.25
C GLU A 200 -19.68 14.57 10.54
N PRO A 201 -20.68 13.69 10.35
CA PRO A 201 -20.46 12.25 10.41
C PRO A 201 -19.34 11.80 9.44
N ALA A 202 -18.50 10.86 9.87
CA ALA A 202 -17.35 10.38 9.08
C ALA A 202 -17.78 9.82 7.72
N GLU A 203 -18.98 9.25 7.60
CA GLU A 203 -19.53 8.71 6.36
C GLU A 203 -19.75 9.77 5.28
N ARG A 204 -19.78 11.05 5.65
CA ARG A 204 -19.88 12.18 4.71
C ARG A 204 -18.50 12.65 4.22
N LEU A 205 -17.41 12.28 4.90
CA LEU A 205 -16.07 12.65 4.47
C LEU A 205 -15.63 11.74 3.33
N ARG A 206 -15.29 12.33 2.19
CA ARG A 206 -14.83 11.60 0.99
C ARG A 206 -13.37 11.96 0.71
N PRO A 207 -12.54 11.02 0.21
CA PRO A 207 -11.14 11.31 -0.14
C PRO A 207 -10.97 12.46 -1.13
N LYS A 208 -11.88 12.62 -2.12
CA LYS A 208 -11.86 13.77 -3.03
C LYS A 208 -12.09 15.11 -2.32
N HIS A 209 -12.92 15.13 -1.26
CA HIS A 209 -13.09 16.33 -0.45
C HIS A 209 -11.81 16.67 0.31
N LEU A 210 -11.11 15.67 0.88
CA LEU A 210 -9.82 15.87 1.51
C LEU A 210 -8.79 16.40 0.50
N LEU A 211 -8.70 15.78 -0.68
CA LEU A 211 -7.78 16.21 -1.73
C LEU A 211 -8.08 17.64 -2.20
N GLN A 212 -9.36 18.00 -2.35
CA GLN A 212 -9.79 19.35 -2.71
C GLN A 212 -9.41 20.37 -1.63
N ALA A 213 -9.81 20.12 -0.38
CA ALA A 213 -9.52 21.02 0.74
C ALA A 213 -8.01 21.16 1.00
N GLY A 214 -7.25 20.07 0.82
CA GLY A 214 -5.80 20.07 0.90
C GLY A 214 -5.18 20.94 -0.19
N TYR A 215 -5.59 20.73 -1.44
CA TYR A 215 -5.08 21.49 -2.58
C TYR A 215 -5.41 22.98 -2.50
N ASP A 216 -6.65 23.33 -2.14
CA ASP A 216 -7.07 24.73 -1.99
C ASP A 216 -6.21 25.46 -0.93
N GLN A 217 -5.86 24.77 0.16
CA GLN A 217 -4.97 25.32 1.20
C GLN A 217 -3.51 25.42 0.73
N VAL A 218 -3.00 24.45 -0.05
CA VAL A 218 -1.67 24.55 -0.68
C VAL A 218 -1.61 25.76 -1.61
N VAL A 219 -2.63 25.97 -2.44
CA VAL A 219 -2.71 27.12 -3.36
C VAL A 219 -2.77 28.45 -2.60
N ALA A 220 -3.42 28.47 -1.43
CA ALA A 220 -3.51 29.65 -0.57
C ALA A 220 -2.26 29.89 0.30
N ASP A 221 -1.43 28.88 0.57
CA ASP A 221 -0.22 29.00 1.39
C ASP A 221 0.89 29.72 0.63
N SER A 222 1.07 31.01 0.91
CA SER A 222 2.15 31.83 0.33
C SER A 222 3.57 31.30 0.57
N THR A 223 3.76 30.38 1.53
CA THR A 223 5.05 29.71 1.76
C THR A 223 5.32 28.57 0.77
N ILE A 224 4.28 28.03 0.11
CA ILE A 224 4.37 27.04 -0.98
C ILE A 224 4.16 27.77 -2.30
N ARG A 225 5.24 28.36 -2.82
CA ARG A 225 5.16 29.29 -3.97
C ARG A 225 4.97 28.61 -5.32
N ALA A 226 5.31 27.34 -5.40
CA ALA A 226 5.33 26.53 -6.60
C ALA A 226 5.48 25.06 -6.21
N GLY A 227 5.25 24.16 -7.16
CA GLY A 227 5.44 22.72 -6.97
C GLY A 227 4.29 21.94 -7.57
N GLY A 228 4.42 20.62 -7.56
CA GLY A 228 3.36 19.71 -7.96
C GLY A 228 3.53 18.36 -7.31
N SER A 229 2.44 17.60 -7.25
CA SER A 229 2.43 16.31 -6.57
C SER A 229 1.32 15.39 -7.08
N THR A 230 1.61 14.09 -7.08
CA THR A 230 0.59 13.05 -7.17
C THR A 230 -0.04 12.83 -5.79
N ALA A 231 -1.20 12.16 -5.71
CA ALA A 231 -1.81 11.84 -4.43
C ALA A 231 -2.70 10.59 -4.49
N SER A 232 -2.58 9.73 -3.49
CA SER A 232 -3.50 8.61 -3.27
C SER A 232 -4.03 8.66 -1.85
N VAL A 233 -5.35 8.79 -1.70
CA VAL A 233 -6.01 9.14 -0.44
C VAL A 233 -7.15 8.16 -0.17
N GLY A 234 -7.27 7.69 1.06
CA GLY A 234 -8.32 6.79 1.53
C GLY A 234 -9.07 7.31 2.74
N VAL A 235 -10.35 6.95 2.83
CA VAL A 235 -11.19 7.08 4.02
C VAL A 235 -11.80 5.72 4.31
N ALA A 236 -11.49 5.16 5.47
CA ALA A 236 -11.98 3.87 5.93
C ALA A 236 -12.96 4.03 7.09
N LEU A 237 -14.14 3.44 6.96
CA LEU A 237 -15.24 3.52 7.91
C LEU A 237 -15.35 2.25 8.77
N PRO A 238 -15.93 2.31 9.98
CA PRO A 238 -15.98 1.15 10.88
C PRO A 238 -16.82 -0.03 10.35
N ASP A 239 -17.68 0.19 9.35
CA ASP A 239 -18.46 -0.85 8.70
C ASP A 239 -17.69 -1.57 7.57
N GLY A 240 -16.41 -1.27 7.39
CA GLY A 240 -15.54 -1.84 6.36
C GLY A 240 -15.61 -1.16 5.00
N ARG A 241 -16.49 -0.16 4.81
CA ARG A 241 -16.47 0.62 3.58
C ARG A 241 -15.21 1.49 3.55
N VAL A 242 -14.47 1.39 2.45
CA VAL A 242 -13.32 2.24 2.17
C VAL A 242 -13.51 2.87 0.81
N GLU A 243 -13.43 4.20 0.76
CA GLU A 243 -13.29 4.92 -0.50
C GLU A 243 -11.84 5.35 -0.68
N LEU A 244 -11.36 5.26 -1.92
CA LEU A 244 -10.04 5.67 -2.37
C LEU A 244 -10.19 6.71 -3.49
N ALA A 245 -9.38 7.76 -3.46
CA ALA A 245 -9.18 8.68 -4.58
C ALA A 245 -7.71 8.73 -4.96
N ASN A 246 -7.41 8.47 -6.23
CA ASN A 246 -6.06 8.48 -6.79
C ASN A 246 -5.95 9.58 -7.85
N LEU A 247 -4.87 10.35 -7.81
CA LEU A 247 -4.46 11.30 -8.85
C LEU A 247 -2.97 11.08 -9.12
N GLY A 248 -2.64 10.61 -10.33
CA GLY A 248 -1.26 10.28 -10.72
C GLY A 248 -0.96 8.78 -10.68
N ASP A 249 0.30 8.43 -10.47
CA ASP A 249 0.86 7.07 -10.50
C ASP A 249 1.28 6.51 -9.12
N SER A 250 1.09 7.28 -8.05
CA SER A 250 0.75 6.69 -6.75
C SER A 250 -0.46 5.76 -6.89
N GLY A 251 -0.67 4.87 -5.92
CA GLY A 251 -1.68 3.83 -6.08
C GLY A 251 -2.04 3.06 -4.83
N SER A 252 -2.87 2.03 -5.03
CA SER A 252 -3.38 1.16 -3.97
C SER A 252 -3.47 -0.30 -4.40
N VAL A 253 -3.33 -1.22 -3.44
CA VAL A 253 -3.50 -2.67 -3.61
C VAL A 253 -4.24 -3.23 -2.39
N LEU A 254 -5.31 -4.01 -2.59
CA LEU A 254 -6.00 -4.74 -1.53
C LEU A 254 -5.68 -6.23 -1.64
N LEU A 255 -5.18 -6.80 -0.55
CA LEU A 255 -4.89 -8.22 -0.42
C LEU A 255 -5.82 -8.86 0.60
N ARG A 256 -6.38 -10.01 0.24
CA ARG A 256 -7.23 -10.82 1.12
C ARG A 256 -6.89 -12.28 0.91
N LYS A 257 -6.60 -13.00 2.01
CA LYS A 257 -6.37 -14.45 2.00
C LYS A 257 -5.42 -14.90 0.87
N ALA A 258 -4.26 -14.23 0.79
CA ALA A 258 -3.23 -14.46 -0.23
C ALA A 258 -3.69 -14.29 -1.70
N ALA A 259 -4.66 -13.42 -1.98
CA ALA A 259 -5.05 -13.00 -3.32
C ALA A 259 -5.11 -11.48 -3.45
N VAL A 260 -4.86 -10.97 -4.67
CA VAL A 260 -5.07 -9.56 -5.02
C VAL A 260 -6.55 -9.36 -5.36
N HIS A 261 -7.24 -8.54 -4.58
CA HIS A 261 -8.67 -8.24 -4.75
C HIS A 261 -8.93 -6.89 -5.42
N HIS A 262 -8.00 -5.93 -5.26
CA HIS A 262 -8.04 -4.64 -5.92
C HIS A 262 -6.62 -4.17 -6.18
N TYR A 263 -6.43 -3.43 -7.27
CA TYR A 263 -5.26 -2.60 -7.50
C TYR A 263 -5.67 -1.39 -8.37
N SER A 264 -5.05 -0.23 -8.13
CA SER A 264 -5.31 0.97 -8.93
C SER A 264 -4.62 0.92 -10.29
N VAL A 265 -5.21 1.59 -11.28
CA VAL A 265 -4.57 1.89 -12.55
C VAL A 265 -3.96 3.29 -12.47
N PRO A 266 -2.66 3.49 -12.78
CA PRO A 266 -2.02 4.80 -12.81
C PRO A 266 -2.71 5.78 -13.77
N GLN A 267 -2.75 7.06 -13.41
CA GLN A 267 -3.21 8.15 -14.28
C GLN A 267 -2.01 8.94 -14.79
N THR A 268 -1.75 8.85 -16.08
CA THR A 268 -0.59 9.49 -16.71
C THR A 268 -0.98 10.22 -18.00
N HIS A 269 -0.30 11.32 -18.29
CA HIS A 269 -0.36 11.99 -19.60
C HIS A 269 0.52 11.28 -20.63
N GLY A 270 1.51 10.53 -20.17
CA GLY A 270 2.45 9.74 -20.95
C GLY A 270 3.38 8.93 -20.03
N PHE A 271 4.34 8.22 -20.62
CA PHE A 271 5.32 7.46 -19.84
C PHE A 271 6.04 8.36 -18.83
N ASN A 272 6.07 7.94 -17.56
CA ASN A 272 6.72 8.66 -16.45
C ASN A 272 6.28 10.14 -16.36
N THR A 273 5.04 10.43 -16.75
CA THR A 273 4.45 11.77 -16.73
C THR A 273 3.07 11.69 -16.08
N PRO A 274 3.01 11.61 -14.74
CA PRO A 274 1.75 11.42 -14.04
C PRO A 274 0.85 12.64 -14.11
N PHE A 275 -0.44 12.39 -13.88
CA PHE A 275 -1.36 13.45 -13.50
C PHE A 275 -0.88 14.06 -12.18
N GLN A 276 -0.88 15.38 -12.08
CA GLN A 276 -0.35 16.08 -10.92
C GLN A 276 -1.15 17.34 -10.59
N LEU A 277 -1.38 17.55 -9.30
CA LEU A 277 -1.76 18.86 -8.79
C LEU A 277 -0.56 19.80 -8.94
N SER A 278 -0.79 21.10 -9.17
CA SER A 278 0.33 22.04 -9.35
C SER A 278 0.00 23.47 -8.92
N VAL A 279 0.94 24.11 -8.23
CA VAL A 279 0.96 25.56 -8.03
C VAL A 279 1.93 26.14 -9.04
N ILE A 280 1.41 26.85 -10.03
CA ILE A 280 2.23 27.53 -11.05
C ILE A 280 2.35 29.02 -10.72
N PRO A 281 3.58 29.55 -10.52
CA PRO A 281 3.78 30.97 -10.28
C PRO A 281 3.16 31.84 -11.39
N PRO A 282 2.48 32.97 -11.07
CA PRO A 282 1.86 33.83 -12.08
C PRO A 282 2.81 34.31 -13.17
N ARG A 283 4.08 34.58 -12.81
CA ARG A 283 5.12 34.98 -13.76
C ARG A 283 5.46 33.85 -14.74
N MET A 284 5.54 32.60 -14.28
CA MET A 284 5.78 31.44 -15.14
C MET A 284 4.61 31.22 -16.08
N ARG A 285 3.37 31.35 -15.57
CA ARG A 285 2.15 31.26 -16.37
C ARG A 285 2.10 32.33 -17.47
N ALA A 286 2.41 33.59 -17.14
CA ALA A 286 2.47 34.67 -18.12
C ALA A 286 3.59 34.49 -19.16
N GLN A 287 4.72 33.91 -18.77
CA GLN A 287 5.80 33.62 -19.71
C GLN A 287 5.40 32.49 -20.67
N ALA A 288 4.80 31.41 -20.15
CA ALA A 288 4.36 30.29 -20.97
C ALA A 288 3.29 30.70 -21.99
N SER A 289 2.35 31.59 -21.62
CA SER A 289 1.34 32.10 -22.55
C SER A 289 1.91 32.96 -23.69
N VAL A 290 3.07 33.60 -23.48
CA VAL A 290 3.76 34.40 -24.51
C VAL A 290 4.60 33.52 -25.46
N PHE A 291 5.24 32.47 -24.94
CA PHE A 291 6.16 31.63 -25.70
C PHE A 291 5.57 30.27 -26.15
N GLY A 292 4.27 30.04 -25.93
CA GLY A 292 3.56 28.85 -26.43
C GLY A 292 3.76 27.58 -25.60
N GLY A 293 3.97 27.70 -24.29
CA GLY A 293 4.09 26.56 -23.36
C GLY A 293 2.82 26.30 -22.55
N ALA A 294 2.65 25.05 -22.09
CA ALA A 294 1.62 24.65 -21.14
C ALA A 294 2.26 23.92 -19.95
N PHE A 295 1.68 24.08 -18.77
CA PHE A 295 2.05 23.31 -17.58
C PHE A 295 1.08 22.15 -17.42
N LEU A 296 1.57 21.05 -16.85
CA LEU A 296 0.70 19.96 -16.38
C LEU A 296 0.02 20.44 -15.10
N GLU A 297 -1.29 20.67 -15.18
CA GLU A 297 -2.14 21.10 -14.07
C GLU A 297 -3.42 20.26 -14.11
N ASP A 298 -3.44 19.19 -13.32
CA ASP A 298 -4.64 18.42 -13.04
C ASP A 298 -5.28 18.90 -11.74
N PHE A 299 -6.52 18.51 -11.51
CA PHE A 299 -7.31 18.99 -10.38
C PHE A 299 -7.85 17.83 -9.54
N PRO A 300 -8.25 18.09 -8.28
CA PRO A 300 -8.84 17.06 -7.43
C PRO A 300 -10.08 16.39 -8.06
N ARG A 301 -10.81 17.10 -8.92
CA ARG A 301 -11.94 16.55 -9.69
C ARG A 301 -11.55 15.45 -10.68
N ASP A 302 -10.29 15.42 -11.14
CA ASP A 302 -9.76 14.47 -12.12
C ASP A 302 -9.29 13.16 -11.45
N ALA A 303 -9.27 13.12 -10.11
CA ALA A 303 -8.92 11.93 -9.34
C ALA A 303 -9.93 10.79 -9.59
N SER A 304 -9.39 9.60 -9.86
CA SER A 304 -10.13 8.35 -10.00
C SER A 304 -10.60 7.84 -8.64
N VAL A 305 -11.86 7.43 -8.52
CA VAL A 305 -12.46 6.97 -7.27
C VAL A 305 -12.73 5.47 -7.32
N THR A 306 -12.30 4.75 -6.28
CA THR A 306 -12.62 3.32 -6.09
C THR A 306 -13.26 3.13 -4.72
N ASN A 307 -14.34 2.36 -4.68
CA ASN A 307 -14.94 1.91 -3.42
C ASN A 307 -14.62 0.42 -3.21
N VAL A 308 -14.11 0.07 -2.04
CA VAL A 308 -13.84 -1.32 -1.64
C VAL A 308 -14.51 -1.61 -0.30
N GLN A 309 -14.84 -2.88 -0.08
CA GLN A 309 -15.38 -3.36 1.19
C GLN A 309 -14.32 -4.26 1.85
N MET A 310 -13.66 -3.73 2.87
CA MET A 310 -12.70 -4.47 3.69
C MET A 310 -13.40 -5.42 4.64
N GLN A 311 -12.70 -6.51 4.98
CA GLN A 311 -13.12 -7.57 5.89
C GLN A 311 -11.99 -7.85 6.89
N HIS A 312 -12.32 -8.54 7.97
CA HIS A 312 -11.32 -9.01 8.94
C HIS A 312 -10.17 -9.73 8.24
N GLY A 313 -8.93 -9.32 8.51
CA GLY A 313 -7.73 -9.91 7.95
C GLY A 313 -7.30 -9.39 6.58
N ASP A 314 -8.01 -8.43 6.02
CA ASP A 314 -7.58 -7.74 4.81
C ASP A 314 -6.39 -6.81 5.08
N VAL A 315 -5.54 -6.69 4.07
CA VAL A 315 -4.41 -5.76 4.05
C VAL A 315 -4.56 -4.83 2.85
N LEU A 316 -4.86 -3.57 3.12
CA LEU A 316 -4.85 -2.50 2.13
C LEU A 316 -3.50 -1.78 2.16
N ILE A 317 -2.94 -1.55 0.99
CA ILE A 317 -1.68 -0.87 0.77
C ILE A 317 -1.98 0.37 -0.07
N ILE A 318 -1.46 1.52 0.34
CA ILE A 318 -1.34 2.71 -0.50
C ILE A 318 0.14 3.08 -0.56
N ALA A 319 0.67 3.37 -1.76
CA ALA A 319 2.08 3.68 -1.92
C ALA A 319 2.34 4.67 -3.06
N THR A 320 3.52 5.28 -3.04
CA THR A 320 4.06 6.09 -4.13
C THR A 320 4.62 5.20 -5.25
N ASP A 321 4.90 5.81 -6.40
CA ASP A 321 5.47 5.12 -7.57
C ASP A 321 6.83 4.48 -7.24
N GLY A 322 7.62 5.04 -6.31
CA GLY A 322 8.85 4.41 -5.83
C GLY A 322 8.69 2.97 -5.33
N VAL A 323 7.49 2.57 -4.89
CA VAL A 323 7.12 1.16 -4.68
C VAL A 323 6.70 0.49 -5.99
N PHE A 324 5.70 1.05 -6.68
CA PHE A 324 5.04 0.39 -7.82
C PHE A 324 5.90 0.27 -9.09
N ASP A 325 6.91 1.12 -9.24
CA ASP A 325 7.90 1.08 -10.31
C ASP A 325 8.94 -0.03 -10.11
N ASN A 326 9.08 -0.49 -8.87
CA ASN A 326 10.11 -1.45 -8.45
C ASN A 326 9.54 -2.82 -8.05
N LEU A 327 8.29 -2.87 -7.57
CA LEU A 327 7.60 -4.09 -7.15
C LEU A 327 6.26 -4.22 -7.90
N ASN A 328 6.04 -5.34 -8.58
CA ASN A 328 4.72 -5.64 -9.14
C ASN A 328 3.77 -6.23 -8.07
N ASN A 329 2.48 -6.34 -8.41
CA ASN A 329 1.46 -6.87 -7.49
C ASN A 329 1.77 -8.30 -6.98
N GLN A 330 2.45 -9.14 -7.76
CA GLN A 330 2.84 -10.49 -7.32
C GLN A 330 4.00 -10.44 -6.32
N ASP A 331 4.95 -9.53 -6.50
CA ASP A 331 6.03 -9.29 -5.55
C ASP A 331 5.45 -8.85 -4.20
N ILE A 332 4.56 -7.84 -4.22
CA ILE A 332 3.86 -7.33 -3.03
C ILE A 332 3.05 -8.45 -2.36
N LEU A 333 2.26 -9.20 -3.14
CA LEU A 333 1.46 -10.32 -2.64
C LEU A 333 2.34 -11.36 -1.93
N LYS A 334 3.47 -11.73 -2.53
CA LYS A 334 4.41 -12.70 -1.95
C LYS A 334 4.99 -12.22 -0.63
N LEU A 335 5.40 -10.94 -0.57
CA LEU A 335 5.96 -10.35 0.65
C LEU A 335 4.93 -10.33 1.78
N VAL A 336 3.72 -9.83 1.52
CA VAL A 336 2.66 -9.76 2.54
C VAL A 336 2.23 -11.15 2.96
N THR A 337 1.99 -12.07 2.02
CA THR A 337 1.60 -13.45 2.34
C THR A 337 2.66 -14.13 3.19
N SER A 338 3.94 -13.98 2.85
CA SER A 338 5.04 -14.56 3.64
C SER A 338 5.04 -14.04 5.07
N ARG A 339 4.90 -12.72 5.28
CA ARG A 339 4.91 -12.12 6.62
C ARG A 339 3.65 -12.42 7.41
N MET A 340 2.48 -12.39 6.78
CA MET A 340 1.21 -12.74 7.43
C MET A 340 1.18 -14.19 7.89
N VAL A 341 1.69 -15.13 7.07
CA VAL A 341 1.76 -16.55 7.45
C VAL A 341 2.84 -16.79 8.51
N MET A 342 4.03 -16.20 8.34
CA MET A 342 5.15 -16.36 9.28
C MET A 342 4.82 -15.86 10.69
N THR A 343 4.06 -14.76 10.80
CA THR A 343 3.63 -14.20 12.09
C THR A 343 2.41 -14.92 12.67
N GLY A 344 1.80 -15.86 11.94
CA GLY A 344 0.57 -16.54 12.34
C GLY A 344 -0.69 -15.67 12.21
N ALA A 345 -0.61 -14.52 11.54
CA ALA A 345 -1.74 -13.62 11.27
C ALA A 345 -2.68 -14.18 10.19
N TRP A 346 -2.12 -14.91 9.22
CA TRP A 346 -2.85 -15.77 8.30
C TRP A 346 -2.46 -17.23 8.52
N THR A 347 -3.43 -18.14 8.37
CA THR A 347 -3.20 -19.58 8.44
C THR A 347 -3.07 -20.15 7.03
N ALA A 348 -2.08 -21.00 6.78
CA ALA A 348 -1.96 -21.72 5.50
C ALA A 348 -2.26 -23.21 5.73
N THR A 349 -3.35 -23.69 5.14
CA THR A 349 -3.78 -25.10 5.19
C THR A 349 -3.87 -25.68 3.78
N GLU A 350 -4.10 -26.98 3.67
CA GLU A 350 -4.36 -27.62 2.36
C GLU A 350 -5.60 -27.04 1.65
N SER A 351 -6.55 -26.49 2.43
CA SER A 351 -7.77 -25.85 1.92
C SER A 351 -7.60 -24.39 1.52
N GLY A 352 -6.43 -23.79 1.73
CA GLY A 352 -6.10 -22.42 1.31
C GLY A 352 -5.58 -21.54 2.45
N VAL A 353 -5.66 -20.23 2.26
CA VAL A 353 -5.22 -19.24 3.26
C VAL A 353 -6.43 -18.68 4.01
N GLY A 354 -6.37 -18.76 5.34
CA GLY A 354 -7.37 -18.24 6.28
C GLY A 354 -6.84 -17.07 7.11
N VAL A 355 -7.73 -16.46 7.90
CA VAL A 355 -7.37 -15.43 8.88
C VAL A 355 -7.31 -16.07 10.26
N SER A 356 -6.28 -15.75 11.03
CA SER A 356 -6.09 -16.31 12.37
C SER A 356 -6.94 -15.56 13.40
N GLU A 357 -7.53 -16.30 14.34
CA GLU A 357 -8.22 -15.73 15.51
C GLU A 357 -7.30 -14.82 16.36
N ASN A 358 -5.98 -15.05 16.28
CA ASN A 358 -4.98 -14.26 17.00
C ASN A 358 -4.61 -12.95 16.28
N LEU A 359 -5.16 -12.66 15.10
CA LEU A 359 -4.79 -11.47 14.32
C LEU A 359 -4.89 -10.18 15.13
N ARG A 360 -5.93 -10.05 15.97
CA ARG A 360 -6.12 -8.87 16.82
C ARG A 360 -4.95 -8.66 17.77
N ALA A 361 -4.50 -9.72 18.43
CA ALA A 361 -3.37 -9.66 19.36
C ALA A 361 -2.06 -9.36 18.62
N LEU A 362 -1.83 -10.03 17.48
CA LEU A 362 -0.62 -9.87 16.66
C LEU A 362 -0.47 -8.44 16.07
N ALA A 363 -1.58 -7.79 15.77
CA ALA A 363 -1.59 -6.42 15.22
C ALA A 363 -1.56 -5.32 16.30
N ALA A 364 -1.63 -5.69 17.59
CA ALA A 364 -1.47 -4.76 18.70
C ALA A 364 0.02 -4.46 18.98
N PRO A 365 0.35 -3.30 19.59
CA PRO A 365 1.70 -3.04 20.11
C PRO A 365 2.19 -4.18 21.02
N GLY A 366 3.43 -4.64 20.81
CA GLY A 366 3.99 -5.79 21.52
C GLY A 366 3.44 -7.17 21.11
N GLY A 367 2.50 -7.22 20.15
CA GLY A 367 1.84 -8.46 19.73
C GLY A 367 2.75 -9.49 19.03
N LEU A 368 3.97 -9.09 18.64
CA LEU A 368 4.91 -9.93 17.89
C LEU A 368 6.13 -10.40 18.70
N VAL A 369 6.17 -10.14 20.00
CA VAL A 369 7.34 -10.47 20.85
C VAL A 369 7.70 -11.96 20.78
N ASP A 370 6.70 -12.85 20.71
CA ASP A 370 6.92 -14.30 20.61
C ASP A 370 7.05 -14.80 19.15
N ALA A 371 6.62 -13.99 18.18
CA ALA A 371 6.57 -14.36 16.76
C ALA A 371 7.84 -13.98 15.98
N LEU A 372 8.67 -13.09 16.53
CA LEU A 372 9.94 -12.66 15.93
C LEU A 372 11.13 -13.08 16.82
N PRO A 373 12.23 -13.60 16.25
CA PRO A 373 13.42 -13.90 17.03
C PRO A 373 13.99 -12.62 17.66
N THR A 374 14.15 -12.61 18.99
CA THR A 374 14.86 -11.53 19.69
C THR A 374 16.34 -11.54 19.27
N PRO A 375 16.97 -10.38 18.99
CA PRO A 375 18.40 -10.32 18.76
C PRO A 375 19.13 -10.71 20.05
N THR A 376 19.67 -11.93 20.13
CA THR A 376 20.54 -12.33 21.22
C THR A 376 21.81 -11.48 21.21
N GLY A 377 21.93 -10.53 22.13
CA GLY A 377 23.19 -9.78 22.30
C GLY A 377 23.15 -8.49 23.12
N SER A 378 22.86 -8.57 24.42
CA SER A 378 23.60 -7.86 25.50
C SER A 378 22.88 -8.04 26.85
N PRO A 379 23.59 -8.37 27.95
CA PRO A 379 22.98 -8.36 29.28
C PRO A 379 22.86 -6.90 29.74
N LEU A 380 21.68 -6.29 29.59
CA LEU A 380 21.41 -5.03 30.27
C LEU A 380 21.08 -5.29 31.73
N SER A 381 21.93 -4.74 32.59
CA SER A 381 21.67 -4.47 34.00
C SER A 381 20.29 -3.84 34.18
N LYS A 382 19.45 -4.49 35.02
CA LYS A 382 18.20 -3.91 35.51
C LYS A 382 18.51 -2.79 36.50
N ASP A 383 18.66 -1.57 36.02
CA ASP A 383 18.50 -0.36 36.84
C ASP A 383 17.05 0.13 36.74
N PRO A 384 16.29 0.20 37.86
CA PRO A 384 14.85 0.45 37.82
C PRO A 384 14.45 1.94 37.73
N ALA A 385 15.31 2.82 37.19
CA ALA A 385 15.12 4.28 37.30
C ALA A 385 15.04 5.06 35.97
N ASN A 386 15.07 4.41 34.80
CA ASN A 386 14.82 5.07 33.51
C ASN A 386 14.12 4.10 32.56
N THR A 387 12.80 3.99 32.67
CA THR A 387 11.98 3.24 31.71
C THR A 387 11.54 4.17 30.58
N GLU A 388 12.50 4.60 29.75
CA GLU A 388 12.16 5.00 28.39
C GLU A 388 11.89 3.70 27.62
N SER A 389 10.65 3.49 27.19
CA SER A 389 10.22 2.35 26.38
C SER A 389 11.16 2.17 25.18
N GLY A 390 11.83 1.03 25.09
CA GLY A 390 12.81 0.76 24.04
C GLY A 390 12.19 0.65 22.64
N PRO A 391 13.01 0.59 21.57
CA PRO A 391 12.54 0.45 20.18
C PRO A 391 11.78 -0.86 19.90
N GLU A 392 11.90 -1.87 20.76
CA GLU A 392 11.33 -3.20 20.56
C GLU A 392 9.84 -3.30 20.96
N ASP A 393 9.36 -2.46 21.89
CA ASP A 393 7.93 -2.37 22.25
C ASP A 393 7.07 -1.73 21.13
N GLY A 394 7.72 -1.14 20.13
CA GLY A 394 7.09 -0.43 19.02
C GLY A 394 6.85 -1.26 17.75
N VAL A 395 7.28 -2.53 17.69
CA VAL A 395 7.11 -3.34 16.47
C VAL A 395 5.71 -3.98 16.45
N THR A 396 4.96 -3.71 15.39
CA THR A 396 3.61 -4.24 15.14
C THR A 396 3.55 -4.98 13.80
N LEU A 397 2.54 -5.83 13.59
CA LEU A 397 2.33 -6.52 12.31
C LEU A 397 2.29 -5.56 11.12
N GLN A 398 1.47 -4.51 11.18
CA GLN A 398 1.37 -3.50 10.13
C GLN A 398 2.71 -2.80 9.86
N SER A 399 3.53 -2.53 10.89
CA SER A 399 4.84 -1.92 10.69
C SER A 399 5.84 -2.86 10.03
N VAL A 400 5.79 -4.16 10.35
CA VAL A 400 6.60 -5.20 9.69
C VAL A 400 6.21 -5.33 8.22
N LEU A 401 4.92 -5.29 7.90
CA LEU A 401 4.45 -5.31 6.51
C LEU A 401 4.93 -4.08 5.75
N ALA A 402 4.71 -2.87 6.30
CA ALA A 402 5.13 -1.62 5.69
C ALA A 402 6.65 -1.60 5.44
N ALA A 403 7.44 -1.96 6.46
CA ALA A 403 8.89 -1.99 6.35
C ALA A 403 9.40 -3.07 5.38
N THR A 404 8.71 -4.21 5.28
CA THR A 404 9.06 -5.25 4.30
C THR A 404 8.83 -4.75 2.88
N ILE A 405 7.69 -4.11 2.61
CA ILE A 405 7.38 -3.58 1.28
C ILE A 405 8.38 -2.46 0.90
N ALA A 406 8.57 -1.47 1.78
CA ALA A 406 9.49 -0.36 1.53
C ALA A 406 10.94 -0.83 1.38
N GLY A 407 11.39 -1.77 2.20
CA GLY A 407 12.75 -2.30 2.15
C GLY A 407 13.04 -3.07 0.85
N GLU A 408 12.10 -3.92 0.42
CA GLU A 408 12.23 -4.67 -0.83
C GLU A 408 12.14 -3.75 -2.06
N ALA A 409 11.28 -2.72 -2.02
CA ALA A 409 11.23 -1.69 -3.03
C ALA A 409 12.57 -0.93 -3.09
N LYS A 410 13.17 -0.60 -1.93
CA LYS A 410 14.48 0.08 -1.89
C LYS A 410 15.59 -0.78 -2.47
N ILE A 411 15.64 -2.06 -2.13
CA ILE A 411 16.62 -3.00 -2.69
C ILE A 411 16.43 -3.12 -4.20
N ALA A 412 15.19 -3.27 -4.67
CA ALA A 412 14.87 -3.35 -6.09
C ALA A 412 15.25 -2.07 -6.85
N SER A 413 15.00 -0.90 -6.26
CA SER A 413 15.24 0.41 -6.87
C SER A 413 16.71 0.67 -7.27
N VAL A 414 17.66 0.08 -6.54
CA VAL A 414 19.10 0.24 -6.79
C VAL A 414 19.72 -0.96 -7.51
N ASP A 415 18.94 -2.00 -7.79
CA ASP A 415 19.41 -3.18 -8.50
C ASP A 415 19.36 -2.96 -10.02
N TYR A 416 20.51 -2.60 -10.60
CA TYR A 416 20.69 -2.40 -12.03
C TYR A 416 20.54 -3.69 -12.87
N ARG A 417 20.41 -4.86 -12.24
CA ARG A 417 20.21 -6.15 -12.93
C ARG A 417 18.75 -6.63 -12.91
N ARG A 418 17.89 -6.00 -12.11
CA ARG A 418 16.47 -6.38 -11.98
C ARG A 418 15.61 -5.44 -12.81
N ASP A 419 15.07 -5.92 -13.93
CA ASP A 419 14.05 -5.17 -14.66
C ASP A 419 12.70 -5.22 -13.92
N GLY A 420 12.45 -4.18 -13.14
CA GLY A 420 11.19 -3.92 -12.45
C GLY A 420 10.06 -3.47 -13.40
N PRO A 421 8.86 -3.22 -12.87
CA PRO A 421 7.73 -2.65 -13.62
C PRO A 421 8.12 -1.45 -14.49
N PHE A 422 8.83 -0.47 -13.93
CA PHE A 422 9.24 0.73 -14.66
C PHE A 422 10.13 0.41 -15.86
N ALA A 423 11.17 -0.41 -15.68
CA ALA A 423 12.07 -0.77 -16.77
C ALA A 423 11.34 -1.49 -17.90
N LYS A 424 10.41 -2.38 -17.58
CA LYS A 424 9.59 -3.09 -18.57
C LYS A 424 8.68 -2.13 -19.33
N GLU A 425 8.12 -1.14 -18.64
CA GLU A 425 7.30 -0.12 -19.29
C GLU A 425 8.14 0.82 -20.16
N ALA A 426 9.32 1.25 -19.69
CA ALA A 426 10.27 2.05 -20.45
C ALA A 426 10.65 1.36 -21.78
N GLN A 427 11.02 0.08 -21.72
CA GLN A 427 11.35 -0.73 -22.89
C GLN A 427 10.17 -0.89 -23.86
N ARG A 428 8.94 -0.84 -23.35
CA ARG A 428 7.73 -0.91 -24.19
C ARG A 428 7.45 0.40 -24.91
N TYR A 429 7.61 1.53 -24.24
CA TYR A 429 7.41 2.87 -24.84
C TYR A 429 8.54 3.26 -25.77
N TYR A 430 9.78 2.90 -25.42
CA TYR A 430 10.98 3.23 -26.18
C TYR A 430 11.79 1.96 -26.49
N PRO A 431 11.38 1.14 -27.48
CA PRO A 431 12.05 -0.12 -27.79
C PRO A 431 13.52 0.02 -28.25
N GLY A 432 13.94 1.22 -28.63
CA GLY A 432 15.32 1.54 -28.99
C GLY A 432 16.20 1.96 -27.83
N ASP A 433 15.60 2.26 -26.67
CA ASP A 433 16.33 2.68 -25.47
C ASP A 433 16.65 1.47 -24.59
N TYR A 434 17.87 1.43 -24.05
CA TYR A 434 18.39 0.32 -23.25
C TYR A 434 18.19 0.52 -21.75
N TYR A 435 17.04 1.09 -21.32
CA TYR A 435 16.78 1.22 -19.88
C TYR A 435 16.68 -0.18 -19.23
N ARG A 436 17.44 -0.39 -18.16
CA ARG A 436 17.51 -1.65 -17.39
C ARG A 436 17.65 -1.35 -15.90
N GLY A 437 17.19 -2.28 -15.07
CA GLY A 437 17.31 -2.18 -13.61
C GLY A 437 16.14 -1.49 -12.92
N GLY A 438 16.28 -1.27 -11.62
CA GLY A 438 15.31 -0.52 -10.82
C GLY A 438 15.32 1.00 -11.08
N LYS A 439 14.21 1.65 -10.73
CA LYS A 439 14.08 3.11 -10.72
C LYS A 439 14.39 3.62 -9.32
N VAL A 440 15.51 4.31 -9.16
CA VAL A 440 15.88 4.94 -7.88
C VAL A 440 14.92 6.08 -7.58
N ASP A 441 14.19 5.96 -6.48
CA ASP A 441 13.20 6.96 -6.10
C ASP A 441 13.08 7.15 -4.57
N ASP A 442 12.32 8.18 -4.20
CA ASP A 442 11.70 8.28 -2.88
C ASP A 442 10.70 7.12 -2.71
N ILE A 443 10.57 6.59 -1.49
CA ILE A 443 9.69 5.44 -1.23
C ILE A 443 8.80 5.76 -0.06
N CYS A 444 7.49 5.61 -0.24
CA CYS A 444 6.52 5.71 0.84
C CYS A 444 5.40 4.67 0.66
N VAL A 445 5.06 3.98 1.75
CA VAL A 445 3.96 3.01 1.80
C VAL A 445 3.18 3.12 3.11
N VAL A 446 1.87 3.23 3.02
CA VAL A 446 0.90 3.11 4.11
C VAL A 446 0.27 1.72 4.03
N VAL A 447 0.32 0.97 5.12
CA VAL A 447 -0.33 -0.34 5.27
C VAL A 447 -1.45 -0.23 6.29
N VAL A 448 -2.63 -0.71 5.92
CA VAL A 448 -3.86 -0.72 6.71
C VAL A 448 -4.36 -2.15 6.84
N ILE A 449 -4.40 -2.68 8.06
CA ILE A 449 -4.97 -4.00 8.37
C ILE A 449 -6.36 -3.80 8.99
N ALA A 450 -7.38 -4.44 8.43
CA ALA A 450 -8.72 -4.48 9.02
C ALA A 450 -8.83 -5.59 10.07
N VAL A 451 -9.20 -5.21 11.29
CA VAL A 451 -9.40 -6.11 12.44
C VAL A 451 -10.84 -5.96 12.91
N ASP A 452 -11.53 -7.08 13.11
CA ASP A 452 -12.88 -7.08 13.66
C ASP A 452 -12.76 -7.18 15.16
N ASP A 453 -13.21 -6.15 15.88
CA ASP A 453 -13.10 -6.13 17.34
C ASP A 453 -14.13 -7.03 18.03
N SER A 454 -15.11 -7.57 17.29
CA SER A 454 -16.11 -8.52 17.80
C SER A 454 -15.66 -9.98 17.75
N VAL A 455 -14.64 -10.29 16.96
CA VAL A 455 -13.99 -11.62 16.95
C VAL A 455 -13.13 -11.71 18.20
N SER A 456 -13.66 -12.31 19.26
CA SER A 456 -12.90 -12.63 20.46
C SER A 456 -11.92 -13.76 20.16
N ALA A 457 -10.69 -13.63 20.65
CA ALA A 457 -9.88 -14.80 20.93
C ALA A 457 -10.64 -15.56 22.03
N ASP A 458 -11.37 -16.62 21.67
CA ASP A 458 -11.92 -17.55 22.64
C ASP A 458 -10.73 -18.19 23.36
N ILE A 459 -10.35 -17.61 24.50
CA ILE A 459 -9.39 -18.20 25.43
C ILE A 459 -10.10 -19.40 26.05
N ALA A 460 -9.86 -20.58 25.48
CA ALA A 460 -10.21 -21.87 26.07
C ALA A 460 -9.21 -22.25 27.18
#